data_AF-A0A355SAJ5-F1
#
_entry.id   AF-A0A355SAJ5-F1
#
_cell.length_a   1.000
_cell.length_b   1.000
_cell.length_c   1.000
_cell.angle_alpha   90.00
_cell.angle_beta   90.00
_cell.angle_gamma   90.00
#
_symmetry.space_group_name_H-M   'P 1'
#
loop_
_entity.id
_entity.type
_entity.pdbx_description
1 polymer ?
#
loop_
_entity_poly.entity_id
_entity_poly.type
_entity_poly.pdbx_seq_one_letter_code
_entity_poly.pdbx_strand_id
1 'polypeptide(L)'
;MNNINLIHKRNCLIVKLLWCSLALGIAVDIANKIPKSTIIALIVAGTGICLLSTYLTATKKLILATMYIITLATGFFSYIIISASTGKTSFVNVLIVYYSLALTSLYNYYKPLILSFIMGICMINFSFFQFRNVMYNGITTKTLISLNLYFILIGGIIIAHSIIGQKLNEDLEKKRKESENSQSRLQGVLDDIKITVKSLNDFNKTFNDNINR
;
A
#
# COMPACT_ATOMS: atom_id res chain seq x y z
N MET A 1 -4.15 4.97 17.86
CA MET A 1 -3.67 3.57 17.91
C MET A 1 -4.07 2.72 16.69
N ASN A 2 -5.18 3.00 15.99
CA ASN A 2 -5.70 2.15 14.89
C ASN A 2 -4.88 2.21 13.58
N ASN A 3 -4.39 3.39 13.19
CA ASN A 3 -3.68 3.58 11.91
C ASN A 3 -2.35 2.82 11.81
N ILE A 4 -1.58 2.73 12.90
CA ILE A 4 -0.28 2.03 12.90
C ILE A 4 -0.46 0.51 12.73
N ASN A 5 -1.47 -0.07 13.38
CA ASN A 5 -1.81 -1.49 13.23
C ASN A 5 -2.32 -1.80 11.82
N LEU A 6 -3.07 -0.89 11.21
CA LEU A 6 -3.52 -1.03 9.81
C LEU A 6 -2.33 -1.03 8.84
N ILE A 7 -1.39 -0.10 9.01
CA ILE A 7 -0.16 -0.05 8.19
C ILE A 7 0.64 -1.34 8.37
N HIS A 8 0.80 -1.83 9.60
CA HIS A 8 1.52 -3.09 9.84
C HIS A 8 0.86 -4.30 9.16
N LYS A 9 -0.48 -4.40 9.19
CA LYS A 9 -1.22 -5.45 8.44
C LYS A 9 -0.96 -5.35 6.94
N ARG A 10 -0.93 -4.13 6.37
CA ARG A 10 -0.58 -3.89 4.97
C ARG A 10 0.86 -4.31 4.66
N ASN A 11 1.82 -3.96 5.50
CA ASN A 11 3.23 -4.38 5.34
C ASN A 11 3.34 -5.90 5.32
N CYS A 12 2.66 -6.61 6.23
CA CYS A 12 2.66 -8.08 6.27
C CYS A 12 2.07 -8.69 4.99
N LEU A 13 0.99 -8.11 4.46
CA LEU A 13 0.38 -8.54 3.21
C LEU A 13 1.32 -8.32 2.01
N ILE A 14 1.99 -7.17 1.94
CA ILE A 14 2.95 -6.84 0.88
C ILE A 14 4.16 -7.77 0.92
N VAL A 15 4.67 -8.11 2.10
CA VAL A 15 5.76 -9.09 2.24
C VAL A 15 5.36 -10.47 1.71
N LYS A 16 4.14 -10.94 2.02
CA LYS A 16 3.64 -12.20 1.47
C LYS A 16 3.52 -12.16 -0.06
N LEU A 17 3.01 -11.06 -0.60
CA LEU A 17 2.92 -10.87 -2.05
C LEU A 17 4.30 -10.80 -2.72
N LEU A 18 5.28 -10.16 -2.08
CA LEU A 18 6.66 -10.12 -2.56
C LEU A 18 7.24 -11.53 -2.68
N TRP A 19 7.10 -12.36 -1.64
CA TRP A 19 7.54 -13.77 -1.68
C TRP A 19 6.82 -14.58 -2.77
N CYS A 20 5.50 -14.44 -2.91
CA CYS A 20 4.76 -15.09 -3.99
C CYS A 20 5.21 -14.63 -5.37
N SER A 21 5.41 -13.32 -5.55
CA SER A 21 5.85 -12.74 -6.83
C SER A 21 7.27 -13.17 -7.21
N LEU A 22 8.15 -13.32 -6.22
CA LEU A 22 9.51 -13.81 -6.43
C LEU A 22 9.51 -15.27 -6.87
N ALA A 23 8.72 -16.12 -6.19
CA ALA A 23 8.57 -17.52 -6.59
C ALA A 23 8.02 -17.64 -8.01
N LEU A 24 7.01 -16.84 -8.36
CA LEU A 24 6.41 -16.83 -9.69
C LEU A 24 7.38 -16.31 -10.76
N GLY A 25 8.13 -15.24 -10.47
CA GLY A 25 9.14 -14.68 -11.36
C GLY A 25 10.24 -15.70 -11.69
N ILE A 26 10.76 -16.40 -10.68
CA ILE A 26 11.74 -17.46 -10.88
C ILE A 26 11.16 -18.60 -11.74
N ALA A 27 9.92 -19.02 -11.48
CA ALA A 27 9.27 -20.06 -12.27
C ALA A 27 9.12 -19.68 -13.75
N VAL A 28 8.73 -18.43 -14.03
CA VAL A 28 8.59 -17.89 -15.39
C VAL A 28 9.96 -17.79 -16.08
N ASP A 29 10.99 -17.34 -15.38
CA ASP A 29 12.34 -17.22 -15.96
C ASP A 29 12.95 -18.58 -16.31
N ILE A 30 12.71 -19.60 -15.48
CA ILE A 30 13.08 -20.98 -15.77
C ILE A 30 12.32 -21.51 -16.99
N ALA A 31 11.01 -21.26 -17.07
CA ALA A 31 10.18 -21.68 -18.21
C ALA A 31 10.62 -21.04 -19.53
N ASN A 32 11.03 -19.77 -19.50
CA ASN A 32 11.50 -19.03 -20.67
C ASN A 32 12.97 -19.31 -21.04
N LYS A 33 13.67 -20.20 -20.31
CA LYS A 33 15.07 -20.57 -20.55
C LYS A 33 16.01 -19.35 -20.62
N ILE A 34 15.76 -18.35 -19.77
CA ILE A 34 16.59 -17.14 -19.68
C ILE A 34 18.00 -17.52 -19.20
N PRO A 35 19.07 -16.81 -19.63
CA PRO A 35 20.43 -17.05 -19.15
C PRO A 35 20.50 -17.13 -17.62
N LYS A 36 21.23 -18.15 -17.14
CA LYS A 36 21.38 -18.45 -15.69
C LYS A 36 21.91 -17.27 -14.88
N SER A 37 22.71 -16.39 -15.49
CA SER A 37 23.23 -15.18 -14.82
C SER A 37 22.12 -14.22 -14.39
N THR A 38 21.10 -14.00 -15.24
CA THR A 38 19.96 -13.12 -14.93
C THR A 38 19.07 -13.74 -13.86
N ILE A 39 18.86 -15.07 -13.90
CA ILE A 39 18.09 -15.80 -12.88
C ILE A 39 18.78 -15.72 -11.51
N ILE A 40 20.10 -15.89 -11.46
CA ILE A 40 20.86 -15.78 -10.20
C ILE A 40 20.79 -14.36 -9.65
N ALA A 41 20.91 -13.34 -10.52
CA ALA A 41 20.76 -11.94 -10.09
C ALA A 41 19.36 -11.66 -9.50
N LEU A 42 18.30 -12.19 -10.14
CA LEU A 42 16.92 -12.12 -9.64
C LEU A 42 16.79 -12.78 -8.26
N ILE A 43 17.32 -13.99 -8.10
CA ILE A 43 17.23 -14.73 -6.83
C ILE A 43 17.97 -13.97 -5.74
N VAL A 44 19.22 -13.54 -5.97
CA VAL A 44 20.03 -12.87 -4.94
C VAL A 44 19.43 -11.52 -4.55
N ALA A 45 19.10 -10.67 -5.54
CA ALA A 45 18.54 -9.35 -5.26
C ALA A 45 17.13 -9.45 -4.66
N GLY A 46 16.30 -10.33 -5.21
CA GLY A 46 14.92 -10.52 -4.79
C GLY A 46 14.81 -11.12 -3.40
N THR A 47 15.60 -12.16 -3.09
CA THR A 47 15.61 -12.74 -1.74
C THR A 47 16.15 -11.75 -0.72
N GLY A 48 17.22 -10.99 -1.05
CA GLY A 48 17.73 -9.93 -0.19
C GLY A 48 16.68 -8.89 0.18
N ILE A 49 15.91 -8.43 -0.81
CA ILE A 49 14.85 -7.42 -0.61
C ILE A 49 13.65 -8.00 0.15
N CYS A 50 13.28 -9.25 -0.13
CA CYS A 50 12.22 -9.93 0.62
C CYS A 50 12.62 -10.15 2.08
N LEU A 51 13.86 -10.57 2.35
CA LEU A 51 14.39 -10.77 3.70
C LEU A 51 14.48 -9.44 4.46
N LEU A 52 15.00 -8.39 3.82
CA LEU A 52 15.05 -7.05 4.39
C LEU A 52 13.64 -6.55 4.75
N SER A 53 12.69 -6.69 3.82
CA SER A 53 11.29 -6.29 4.04
C SER A 53 10.62 -7.10 5.16
N THR A 54 10.92 -8.41 5.25
CA THR A 54 10.41 -9.30 6.29
C THR A 54 10.97 -8.90 7.66
N TYR A 55 12.28 -8.64 7.75
CA TYR A 55 12.95 -8.22 8.97
C TYR A 55 12.42 -6.86 9.47
N LEU A 56 12.30 -5.87 8.58
CA LEU A 56 11.74 -4.56 8.94
C LEU A 56 10.27 -4.64 9.37
N THR A 57 9.50 -5.54 8.76
CA THR A 57 8.10 -5.75 9.16
C THR A 57 8.00 -6.46 10.51
N ALA A 58 8.87 -7.43 10.79
CA ALA A 58 8.91 -8.17 12.05
C ALA A 58 9.33 -7.32 13.26
N THR A 59 10.27 -6.40 13.05
CA THR A 59 10.83 -5.57 14.14
C THR A 59 9.89 -4.50 14.68
N LYS A 60 8.80 -4.16 13.97
CA LYS A 60 7.72 -3.21 14.36
C LYS A 60 8.15 -1.82 14.86
N LYS A 61 9.45 -1.51 14.95
CA LYS A 61 9.98 -0.29 15.56
C LYS A 61 9.72 0.98 14.72
N LEU A 62 9.45 0.84 13.41
CA LEU A 62 9.35 1.98 12.48
C LEU A 62 8.38 1.72 11.32
N ILE A 63 7.13 1.34 11.65
CA ILE A 63 6.09 0.91 10.69
C ILE A 63 5.87 1.89 9.53
N LEU A 64 5.93 3.20 9.80
CA LEU A 64 5.81 4.25 8.77
C LEU A 64 7.05 4.32 7.87
N ALA A 65 8.27 4.21 8.42
CA ALA A 65 9.49 4.23 7.62
C ALA A 65 9.65 2.94 6.80
N THR A 66 9.17 1.80 7.32
CA THR A 66 9.16 0.52 6.59
C THR A 66 8.45 0.63 5.25
N MET A 67 7.35 1.40 5.17
CA MET A 67 6.63 1.64 3.92
C MET A 67 7.52 2.35 2.88
N TYR A 68 8.22 3.42 3.26
CA TYR A 68 9.15 4.13 2.37
C TYR A 68 10.35 3.27 1.97
N ILE A 69 10.89 2.50 2.92
CA ILE A 69 12.03 1.61 2.68
C ILE A 69 11.64 0.51 1.71
N ILE A 70 10.44 -0.07 1.82
CA ILE A 70 9.95 -1.09 0.88
C ILE A 70 9.76 -0.47 -0.51
N THR A 71 9.21 0.74 -0.62
CA THR A 71 9.11 1.45 -1.92
C THR A 71 10.47 1.71 -2.54
N LEU A 72 11.47 2.13 -1.76
CA LEU A 72 12.83 2.32 -2.27
C LEU A 72 13.48 0.99 -2.66
N ALA A 73 13.27 -0.06 -1.87
CA ALA A 73 13.80 -1.38 -2.14
C ALA A 73 13.21 -1.98 -3.42
N THR A 74 11.91 -1.82 -3.67
CA THR A 74 11.28 -2.30 -4.91
C THR A 74 11.70 -1.48 -6.13
N GLY A 75 11.96 -0.18 -5.97
CA GLY A 75 12.60 0.63 -6.99
C GLY A 75 14.03 0.18 -7.29
N PHE A 76 14.83 -0.08 -6.25
CA PHE A 76 16.19 -0.60 -6.42
C PHE A 76 16.22 -2.00 -7.05
N PHE A 77 15.25 -2.85 -6.70
CA PHE A 77 15.05 -4.15 -7.35
C PHE A 77 14.83 -3.99 -8.85
N SER A 78 13.91 -3.11 -9.24
CA SER A 78 13.65 -2.79 -10.65
C SER A 78 14.93 -2.36 -11.38
N TYR A 79 15.82 -1.62 -10.71
CA TYR A 79 17.10 -1.18 -11.29
C TYR A 79 18.05 -2.36 -11.52
N ILE A 80 18.15 -3.28 -10.56
CA ILE A 80 18.99 -4.48 -10.68
C ILE A 80 18.50 -5.34 -11.85
N ILE A 81 17.20 -5.54 -12.01
CA ILE A 81 16.67 -6.36 -13.11
C ILE A 81 16.97 -5.73 -14.47
N ILE A 82 16.78 -4.42 -14.60
CA ILE A 82 17.06 -3.70 -15.82
C ILE A 82 18.56 -3.72 -16.13
N SER A 83 19.43 -3.58 -15.14
CA SER A 83 20.89 -3.60 -15.34
C SER A 83 21.47 -4.99 -15.58
N ALA A 84 20.90 -6.04 -14.97
CA ALA A 84 21.27 -7.44 -15.18
C ALA A 84 20.80 -8.01 -16.52
N SER A 85 20.03 -7.23 -17.29
CA SER A 85 19.50 -7.61 -18.59
C SER A 85 20.56 -7.47 -19.68
N THR A 86 21.29 -8.55 -19.97
CA THR A 86 22.34 -8.56 -21.00
C THR A 86 21.84 -9.15 -22.33
N GLY A 87 21.88 -8.35 -23.39
CA GLY A 87 21.93 -8.78 -24.81
C GLY A 87 20.68 -9.42 -25.45
N LYS A 88 19.86 -10.15 -24.70
CA LYS A 88 18.69 -10.91 -25.21
C LYS A 88 17.41 -10.69 -24.41
N THR A 89 17.48 -9.86 -23.39
CA THR A 89 16.38 -9.61 -22.47
C THR A 89 15.37 -8.65 -23.07
N SER A 90 14.12 -9.09 -23.07
CA SER A 90 13.00 -8.47 -23.77
C SER A 90 12.58 -7.14 -23.13
N PHE A 91 12.00 -6.25 -23.95
CA PHE A 91 11.28 -5.03 -23.56
C PHE A 91 10.32 -5.24 -22.37
N VAL A 92 9.85 -6.47 -22.17
CA VAL A 92 9.04 -6.92 -21.03
C VAL A 92 9.63 -6.56 -19.67
N ASN A 93 10.96 -6.51 -19.51
CA ASN A 93 11.58 -6.19 -18.23
C ASN A 93 11.24 -4.78 -17.72
N VAL A 94 10.84 -3.87 -18.61
CA VAL A 94 10.37 -2.53 -18.24
C VAL A 94 9.05 -2.59 -17.45
N LEU A 95 8.27 -3.66 -17.61
CA LEU A 95 7.03 -3.88 -16.85
C LEU A 95 7.29 -4.06 -15.35
N ILE A 96 8.52 -4.36 -14.93
CA ILE A 96 8.86 -4.41 -13.50
C ILE A 96 8.69 -3.05 -12.82
N VAL A 97 8.87 -1.95 -13.57
CA VAL A 97 8.64 -0.59 -13.07
C VAL A 97 7.14 -0.37 -12.80
N TYR A 98 6.28 -0.84 -13.70
CA TYR A 98 4.82 -0.85 -13.49
C TYR A 98 4.42 -1.72 -12.30
N TYR A 99 5.04 -2.89 -12.16
CA TYR A 99 4.83 -3.76 -11.01
C TYR A 99 5.23 -3.08 -9.70
N SER A 100 6.36 -2.37 -9.65
CA SER A 100 6.79 -1.64 -8.45
C SER A 100 5.79 -0.55 -8.03
N LEU A 101 5.17 0.13 -9.00
CA LEU A 101 4.12 1.11 -8.78
C LEU A 101 2.85 0.44 -8.26
N ALA A 102 2.42 -0.66 -8.89
CA ALA A 102 1.26 -1.43 -8.47
C ALA A 102 1.43 -1.96 -7.04
N LEU A 103 2.60 -2.51 -6.71
CA LEU A 103 2.89 -2.99 -5.37
C LEU A 103 2.86 -1.86 -4.33
N THR A 104 3.43 -0.70 -4.65
CA THR A 104 3.37 0.48 -3.76
C THR A 104 1.93 0.99 -3.57
N SER A 105 1.06 0.82 -4.56
CA SER A 105 -0.34 1.23 -4.45
C SER A 105 -1.13 0.48 -3.37
N LEU A 106 -0.71 -0.75 -3.00
CA LEU A 106 -1.36 -1.52 -1.94
C LEU A 106 -1.26 -0.84 -0.57
N TYR A 107 -0.28 0.04 -0.38
CA TYR A 107 -0.20 0.85 0.82
C TYR A 107 -1.40 1.79 0.97
N ASN A 108 -2.09 2.15 -0.13
CA ASN A 108 -3.18 3.14 -0.16
C ASN A 108 -2.83 4.46 0.54
N TYR A 109 -1.54 4.82 0.50
CA TYR A 109 -1.04 6.12 0.91
C TYR A 109 -0.47 6.81 -0.32
N TYR A 110 -0.94 8.02 -0.60
CA TYR A 110 -0.52 8.74 -1.80
C TYR A 110 0.95 9.19 -1.73
N LYS A 111 1.51 9.44 -0.53
CA LYS A 111 2.89 9.96 -0.39
C LYS A 111 3.97 8.99 -0.92
N PRO A 112 4.04 7.71 -0.50
CA PRO A 112 5.00 6.75 -1.07
C PRO A 112 4.70 6.43 -2.54
N LEU A 113 3.42 6.47 -2.92
CA LEU A 113 3.02 6.21 -4.30
C LEU A 113 3.55 7.28 -5.26
N ILE A 114 3.48 8.56 -4.88
CA ILE A 114 4.10 9.66 -5.65
C ILE A 114 5.61 9.46 -5.76
N LEU A 115 6.28 9.04 -4.68
CA LEU A 115 7.71 8.73 -4.71
C LEU A 115 8.02 7.61 -5.72
N SER A 116 7.27 6.50 -5.67
CA SER A 116 7.41 5.39 -6.60
C SER A 116 7.12 5.80 -8.05
N PHE A 117 6.17 6.71 -8.25
CA PHE A 117 5.80 7.21 -9.56
C PHE A 117 6.93 8.05 -10.18
N ILE A 118 7.47 9.01 -9.44
CA ILE A 118 8.61 9.83 -9.90
C ILE A 118 9.81 8.92 -10.19
N MET A 119 10.13 8.00 -9.28
CA MET A 119 11.22 7.05 -9.47
C MET A 119 11.01 6.17 -10.72
N GLY A 120 9.78 5.72 -10.97
CA GLY A 120 9.45 4.93 -12.15
C GLY A 120 9.63 5.70 -13.46
N ILE A 121 9.22 6.97 -13.51
CA ILE A 121 9.47 7.84 -14.69
C ILE A 121 10.98 7.98 -14.92
N CYS A 122 11.75 8.29 -13.87
CA CYS A 122 13.20 8.39 -13.97
C CYS A 122 13.81 7.09 -14.50
N MET A 123 13.36 5.93 -14.03
CA MET A 123 13.86 4.63 -14.46
C MET A 123 13.49 4.29 -15.90
N ILE A 124 12.27 4.57 -16.35
CA ILE A 124 11.85 4.34 -17.74
C ILE A 124 12.76 5.13 -18.69
N ASN A 125 12.99 6.42 -18.38
CA ASN A 125 13.83 7.27 -19.20
C ASN A 125 15.30 6.83 -19.14
N PHE A 126 15.83 6.55 -17.94
CA PHE A 126 17.19 6.04 -17.77
C PHE A 126 17.42 4.74 -18.54
N SER A 127 16.46 3.81 -18.48
CA SER A 127 16.54 2.52 -19.17
C SER A 127 16.63 2.68 -20.68
N PHE A 128 15.88 3.63 -21.23
CA PHE A 128 15.90 3.92 -22.66
C PHE A 128 17.24 4.48 -23.13
N PHE A 129 17.83 5.42 -22.39
CA PHE A 129 19.13 6.01 -22.78
C PHE A 129 20.27 5.01 -22.62
N GLN A 130 20.33 4.29 -21.50
CA GLN A 130 21.45 3.42 -21.18
C GLN A 130 21.39 2.08 -21.93
N PHE A 131 20.21 1.50 -22.08
CA PHE A 131 20.03 0.16 -22.67
C PHE A 131 19.37 0.19 -24.06
N ARG A 132 19.42 1.34 -24.76
CA ARG A 132 18.82 1.54 -26.09
C ARG A 132 19.16 0.42 -27.07
N ASN A 133 20.45 0.09 -27.17
CA ASN A 133 20.97 -0.87 -28.15
C ASN A 133 20.71 -2.33 -27.76
N VAL A 134 20.36 -2.58 -26.50
CA VAL A 134 20.22 -3.95 -25.94
C VAL A 134 18.75 -4.33 -25.77
N MET A 135 17.92 -3.44 -25.24
CA MET A 135 16.49 -3.69 -24.97
C MET A 135 15.55 -3.07 -26.01
N TYR A 136 15.97 -1.99 -26.67
CA TYR A 136 15.11 -1.18 -27.55
C TYR A 136 15.63 -1.15 -28.99
N ASN A 137 16.40 -2.15 -29.39
CA ASN A 137 16.95 -2.21 -30.73
C ASN A 137 15.82 -2.27 -31.77
N GLY A 138 15.79 -1.32 -32.71
CA GLY A 138 14.72 -1.15 -33.69
C GLY A 138 13.45 -0.43 -33.18
N ILE A 139 13.41 -0.01 -31.91
CA ILE A 139 12.26 0.71 -31.35
C ILE A 139 12.44 2.22 -31.52
N THR A 140 11.47 2.86 -32.17
CA THR A 140 11.42 4.31 -32.39
C THR A 140 11.17 5.06 -31.08
N THR A 141 11.72 6.28 -30.96
CA THR A 141 11.47 7.20 -29.82
C THR A 141 9.98 7.43 -29.54
N LYS A 142 9.11 7.27 -30.55
CA LYS A 142 7.64 7.32 -30.38
C LYS A 142 7.12 6.31 -29.36
N THR A 143 7.67 5.09 -29.33
CA THR A 143 7.26 4.05 -28.37
C THR A 143 7.64 4.41 -26.94
N LEU A 144 8.76 5.11 -26.73
CA LEU A 144 9.13 5.63 -25.40
C LEU A 144 8.14 6.68 -24.91
N ILE A 145 7.71 7.58 -25.80
CA ILE A 145 6.71 8.60 -25.48
C ILE A 145 5.40 7.91 -25.09
N SER A 146 4.95 6.92 -25.86
CA SER A 146 3.77 6.13 -25.52
C SER A 146 3.92 5.41 -24.17
N LEU A 147 5.09 4.84 -23.89
CA LEU A 147 5.32 4.12 -22.63
C LEU A 147 5.33 5.04 -21.41
N ASN A 148 5.94 6.23 -21.52
CA ASN A 148 5.84 7.24 -20.47
C ASN A 148 4.38 7.72 -20.31
N LEU A 149 3.67 7.96 -21.41
CA LEU A 149 2.27 8.38 -21.37
C LEU A 149 1.39 7.35 -20.66
N TYR A 150 1.54 6.06 -20.99
CA TYR A 150 0.81 4.99 -20.31
C TYR A 150 1.18 4.88 -18.84
N PHE A 151 2.46 5.02 -18.49
CA PHE A 151 2.89 5.04 -17.09
C PHE A 151 2.25 6.21 -16.34
N ILE A 152 2.22 7.41 -16.94
CA ILE A 152 1.59 8.60 -16.36
C ILE A 152 0.08 8.40 -16.18
N LEU A 153 -0.61 7.87 -17.20
CA LEU A 153 -2.05 7.61 -17.12
C LEU A 153 -2.38 6.59 -16.03
N ILE A 154 -1.67 5.46 -16.01
CA ILE A 154 -1.88 4.40 -15.02
C ILE A 154 -1.54 4.91 -13.62
N GLY A 155 -0.39 5.56 -13.45
CA GLY A 155 0.01 6.13 -12.16
C GLY A 155 -0.95 7.22 -11.68
N GLY A 156 -1.44 8.08 -12.58
CA GLY A 156 -2.43 9.10 -12.27
C GLY A 156 -3.74 8.49 -11.73
N ILE A 157 -4.25 7.44 -12.40
CA ILE A 157 -5.46 6.73 -11.96
C ILE A 157 -5.24 6.09 -10.59
N ILE A 158 -4.12 5.41 -10.38
CA ILE A 158 -3.80 4.74 -9.11
C ILE A 158 -3.65 5.77 -7.97
N ILE A 159 -2.99 6.92 -8.24
CA ILE A 159 -2.85 8.00 -7.27
C ILE A 159 -4.21 8.59 -6.91
N ALA A 160 -5.05 8.89 -7.89
CA ALA A 160 -6.40 9.39 -7.66
C ALA A 160 -7.22 8.40 -6.83
N HIS A 161 -7.17 7.11 -7.16
CA HIS A 161 -7.83 6.05 -6.41
C HIS A 161 -7.31 5.97 -4.97
N SER A 162 -6.00 6.08 -4.76
CA SER A 162 -5.42 6.10 -3.40
C SER A 162 -5.85 7.32 -2.60
N ILE A 163 -6.00 8.50 -3.21
CA ILE A 163 -6.47 9.71 -2.54
C ILE A 163 -7.93 9.55 -2.12
N ILE A 164 -8.78 9.05 -3.03
CA ILE A 164 -10.20 8.78 -2.74
C ILE A 164 -10.31 7.74 -1.62
N GLY A 165 -9.56 6.65 -1.70
CA GLY A 165 -9.54 5.62 -0.67
C GLY A 165 -9.09 6.15 0.70
N GLN A 166 -8.12 7.05 0.74
CA GLN A 166 -7.71 7.68 2.00
C GLN A 166 -8.81 8.58 2.57
N LYS A 167 -9.41 9.45 1.75
CA LYS A 167 -10.52 10.33 2.19
C LYS A 167 -11.71 9.53 2.73
N LEU A 168 -12.08 8.45 2.04
CA LEU A 168 -13.17 7.57 2.48
C LEU A 168 -12.87 6.95 3.86
N ASN A 169 -11.63 6.52 4.12
CA ASN A 169 -11.25 5.99 5.43
C ASN A 169 -11.34 7.07 6.52
N GLU A 170 -10.91 8.30 6.23
CA GLU A 170 -10.99 9.44 7.16
C GLU A 170 -12.45 9.80 7.47
N ASP A 171 -13.33 9.79 6.47
CA ASP A 171 -14.76 10.08 6.64
C ASP A 171 -15.47 8.98 7.43
N LEU A 172 -15.13 7.71 7.21
CA LEU A 172 -15.65 6.59 8.02
C LEU A 172 -15.21 6.69 9.48
N GLU A 173 -13.97 7.11 9.74
CA GLU A 173 -13.48 7.31 11.11
C GLU A 173 -14.20 8.48 11.80
N LYS A 174 -14.49 9.58 11.08
CA LYS A 174 -15.31 10.67 11.60
C LYS A 174 -16.73 10.22 11.93
N LYS A 175 -17.41 9.54 10.99
CA LYS A 175 -18.77 9.02 11.20
C LYS A 175 -18.86 8.04 12.36
N ARG A 176 -17.84 7.18 12.56
CA ARG A 176 -17.77 6.30 13.73
C ARG A 176 -17.71 7.08 15.03
N LYS A 177 -16.85 8.10 15.13
CA LYS A 177 -16.76 8.95 16.34
C LYS A 177 -18.07 9.71 16.60
N GLU A 178 -18.72 10.23 15.57
CA GLU A 178 -20.01 10.89 15.69
C GLU A 178 -21.11 9.93 16.19
N SER A 179 -21.11 8.69 15.70
CA SER A 179 -22.04 7.65 16.14
C SER A 179 -21.78 7.23 17.59
N GLU A 180 -20.52 7.04 17.98
CA GLU A 180 -20.13 6.74 19.37
C GLU A 180 -20.55 7.88 20.33
N ASN A 181 -20.33 9.14 19.95
CA ASN A 181 -20.77 10.31 20.71
C ASN A 181 -22.30 10.44 20.79
N SER A 182 -23.01 10.03 19.74
CA SER A 182 -24.48 10.05 19.75
C SER A 182 -25.04 8.96 20.66
N GLN A 183 -24.43 7.77 20.67
CA GLN A 183 -24.80 6.70 21.59
C GLN A 183 -24.56 7.09 23.06
N SER A 184 -23.42 7.70 23.37
CA SER A 184 -23.12 8.14 24.73
C SER A 184 -24.10 9.21 25.23
N ARG A 185 -24.50 10.15 24.36
CA ARG A 185 -25.56 11.14 24.66
C ARG A 185 -26.92 10.48 24.90
N LEU A 186 -27.31 9.50 24.07
CA LEU A 186 -28.56 8.76 24.26
C LEU A 186 -28.57 7.99 25.59
N GLN A 187 -27.45 7.40 25.98
CA GLN A 187 -27.31 6.75 27.28
C GLN A 187 -27.44 7.74 28.45
N GLY A 188 -26.83 8.93 28.35
CA GLY A 188 -27.01 9.98 29.36
C GLY A 188 -28.49 10.38 29.53
N VAL A 189 -29.20 10.61 28.42
CA VAL A 189 -30.64 10.94 28.46
C VAL A 189 -31.47 9.81 29.07
N LEU A 190 -31.16 8.54 28.75
CA LEU A 190 -31.86 7.39 29.33
C LEU A 190 -31.62 7.26 30.85
N ASP A 191 -30.42 7.58 31.31
CA ASP A 191 -30.11 7.58 32.74
C ASP A 191 -30.81 8.73 33.48
N ASP A 192 -30.89 9.93 32.87
CA ASP A 192 -31.68 11.05 33.40
C ASP A 192 -33.18 10.70 33.50
N ILE A 193 -33.73 10.01 32.49
CA ILE A 193 -35.11 9.51 32.52
C ILE A 193 -35.30 8.51 33.67
N LYS A 194 -34.38 7.56 33.87
CA LYS A 194 -34.46 6.62 35.00
C LYS A 194 -34.45 7.34 36.34
N ILE A 195 -33.59 8.33 36.52
CA ILE A 195 -33.51 9.13 37.75
C ILE A 195 -34.84 9.87 37.97
N THR A 196 -35.38 10.49 36.92
CA THR A 196 -36.65 11.22 36.99
C THR A 196 -37.80 10.29 37.35
N VAL A 197 -37.93 9.13 36.70
CA VAL A 197 -38.97 8.13 37.00
C VAL A 197 -38.84 7.62 38.44
N LYS A 198 -37.62 7.38 38.92
CA LYS A 198 -37.37 6.95 40.30
C LYS A 198 -37.83 8.01 41.30
N SER A 199 -37.42 9.27 41.11
CA SER A 199 -37.84 10.39 41.96
C SER A 199 -39.36 10.57 41.98
N LEU A 200 -40.03 10.38 40.83
CA LEU A 200 -41.49 10.48 40.73
C LEU A 200 -42.19 9.35 41.51
N ASN A 201 -41.64 8.13 41.46
CA ASN A 201 -42.16 6.99 42.19
C ASN A 201 -41.95 7.12 43.70
N ASP A 202 -40.80 7.64 44.12
CA ASP A 202 -40.48 7.94 45.51
C ASP A 202 -41.39 9.07 46.05
N PHE A 203 -41.66 10.11 45.24
CA PHE A 203 -42.62 11.15 45.57
C PHE A 203 -44.03 10.58 45.75
N ASN A 204 -44.48 9.74 44.82
CA ASN A 204 -45.82 9.13 44.88
C ASN A 204 -46.00 8.24 46.13
N LYS A 205 -44.99 7.44 46.49
CA LYS A 205 -44.99 6.68 47.77
C LYS A 205 -45.11 7.59 48.98
N THR A 206 -44.30 8.64 49.04
CA THR A 206 -44.29 9.59 50.16
C THR A 206 -45.63 10.34 50.27
N PHE A 207 -46.27 10.64 49.15
CA PHE A 207 -47.58 11.29 49.12
C PHE A 207 -48.70 10.36 49.62
N ASN A 208 -48.75 9.11 49.15
CA ASN A 208 -49.73 8.12 49.61
C ASN A 208 -49.55 7.76 51.10
N ASP A 209 -48.32 7.68 51.59
CA ASP A 209 -48.05 7.43 53.02
C ASP A 209 -48.52 8.58 53.92
N ASN A 210 -48.54 9.82 53.41
CA ASN A 210 -49.06 10.97 54.16
C ASN A 210 -50.58 11.12 54.10
N ILE A 211 -51.24 10.60 53.06
CA ILE A 211 -52.71 10.65 52.94
C ILE A 211 -53.39 9.53 53.74
N ASN A 212 -52.72 8.38 53.94
CA ASN A 212 -53.25 7.26 54.71
C ASN A 212 -52.91 7.32 56.23
N ARG A 213 -52.45 8.48 56.72
CA ARG A 213 -52.26 8.79 58.15
C ARG A 213 -53.32 9.80 58.60
#